data_AF-A0A6B1DYL9-F1
#
_entry.id   AF-A0A6B1DYL9-F1
#
_cell.length_a   1.000
_cell.length_b   1.000
_cell.length_c   1.000
_cell.angle_alpha   90.00
_cell.angle_beta   90.00
_cell.angle_gamma   90.00
#
_symmetry.space_group_name_H-M   'P 1'
#
loop_
_entity.id
_entity.type
_entity.pdbx_description
1 polymer ?
#
loop_
_entity_poly.entity_id
_entity_poly.type
_entity_poly.pdbx_seq_one_letter_code
_entity_poly.pdbx_strand_id
1 'polypeptide(L)'
;MIYPQAYQSSDDLFRAQAALMRWVSECGFNYYFHKGDIGHRIFNGGYKFKPSEVFFSWLRGDELVAFAIMCPNWEIFDLQVAPAWLYSDLHSQALRFCEREMLN
;
A
#
# COMPACT_ATOMS: atom_id res chain seq x y z
N MET A 1 -5.15 9.04 15.77
CA MET A 1 -5.68 7.93 14.97
C MET A 1 -5.09 8.06 13.58
N ILE A 2 -4.59 6.97 12.98
CA ILE A 2 -3.94 6.99 11.67
C ILE A 2 -4.98 6.58 10.63
N TYR A 3 -5.17 7.39 9.59
CA TYR A 3 -6.19 7.18 8.56
C TYR A 3 -5.54 6.98 7.20
N PRO A 4 -6.21 6.25 6.28
CA PRO A 4 -5.76 6.11 4.90
C PRO A 4 -5.77 7.47 4.20
N GLN A 5 -4.77 7.67 3.36
CA GLN A 5 -4.65 8.78 2.43
C GLN A 5 -4.58 8.18 1.02
N ALA A 6 -5.51 8.60 0.15
CA ALA A 6 -5.44 8.27 -1.25
C ALA A 6 -4.19 8.88 -1.90
N TYR A 7 -3.72 8.28 -2.98
CA TYR A 7 -2.65 8.83 -3.81
C TYR A 7 -2.81 10.34 -4.06
N GLN A 8 -1.75 11.10 -3.77
CA GLN A 8 -1.65 12.54 -4.02
C GLN A 8 -0.63 12.84 -5.12
N SER A 9 0.50 12.12 -5.14
CA SER A 9 1.59 12.38 -6.08
C SER A 9 2.51 11.18 -6.32
N SER A 10 3.40 11.27 -7.31
CA SER A 10 4.43 10.26 -7.56
C SER A 10 5.34 10.00 -6.36
N ASP A 11 5.53 11.00 -5.48
CA ASP A 11 6.36 10.88 -4.28
C ASP A 11 5.82 9.83 -3.31
N ASP A 12 4.50 9.59 -3.30
CA ASP A 12 3.89 8.57 -2.45
C ASP A 12 4.37 7.17 -2.85
N LEU A 13 4.55 6.94 -4.15
CA LEU A 13 5.02 5.66 -4.68
C LEU A 13 6.52 5.48 -4.42
N PHE A 14 7.31 6.55 -4.52
CA PHE A 14 8.72 6.52 -4.16
C PHE A 14 8.90 6.23 -2.67
N ARG A 15 8.10 6.85 -1.80
CA ARG A 15 8.09 6.56 -0.36
C ARG A 15 7.69 5.13 -0.07
N ALA A 16 6.63 4.63 -0.71
CA ALA A 16 6.19 3.24 -0.55
C ALA A 16 7.26 2.23 -1.00
N GLN A 17 7.89 2.47 -2.14
CA GLN A 17 8.97 1.61 -2.62
C GLN A 17 10.17 1.60 -1.67
N ALA A 18 10.57 2.77 -1.16
CA ALA A 18 11.68 2.89 -0.21
C ALA A 18 11.37 2.22 1.12
N ALA A 19 10.15 2.41 1.65
CA ALA A 19 9.70 1.78 2.89
C ALA A 19 9.66 0.25 2.75
N LEU A 20 9.12 -0.25 1.64
CA LEU A 20 9.05 -1.68 1.38
C LEU A 20 10.44 -2.33 1.30
N MET A 21 11.39 -1.69 0.61
CA MET A 21 12.77 -2.18 0.56
C MET A 21 13.39 -2.26 1.97
N ARG A 22 13.14 -1.26 2.81
CA ARG A 22 13.60 -1.24 4.20
C ARG A 22 12.94 -2.37 5.02
N TRP A 23 11.62 -2.51 4.96
CA TRP A 23 10.89 -3.56 5.68
C TRP A 23 11.30 -4.97 5.27
N VAL A 24 11.55 -5.21 3.98
CA VAL A 24 12.10 -6.49 3.49
C VAL A 24 13.43 -6.80 4.16
N SER A 25 14.32 -5.81 4.27
CA SER A 25 15.64 -6.01 4.89
C SER A 25 15.57 -6.31 6.39
N GLU A 26 14.53 -5.82 7.08
CA GLU A 26 14.30 -6.06 8.51
C GLU A 26 13.75 -7.46 8.79
N CYS A 27 12.86 -7.98 7.93
CA CYS A 27 12.12 -9.23 8.18
C CYS A 27 12.74 -10.47 7.55
N GLY A 28 13.68 -10.33 6.61
CA GLY A 28 14.31 -11.46 5.91
C GLY A 28 13.37 -12.32 5.06
N PHE A 29 12.09 -11.94 4.92
CA PHE A 29 11.08 -12.64 4.13
C PHE A 29 10.59 -11.81 2.93
N ASN A 30 10.28 -12.55 1.88
CA ASN A 30 10.16 -12.12 0.50
C ASN A 30 8.80 -11.44 0.23
N TYR A 31 8.71 -10.13 0.47
CA TYR A 31 7.63 -9.35 -0.14
C TYR A 31 7.89 -9.32 -1.66
N TYR A 32 7.01 -9.96 -2.44
CA TYR A 32 7.08 -10.07 -3.92
C TYR A 32 6.86 -8.71 -4.60
N PHE A 33 7.70 -7.73 -4.32
CA PHE A 33 7.64 -6.42 -4.95
C PHE A 33 9.05 -6.00 -5.31
N HIS A 34 9.36 -6.16 -6.60
CA HIS A 34 10.62 -5.71 -7.16
C HIS A 34 10.67 -4.18 -7.19
N LYS A 35 11.89 -3.61 -7.26
CA LYS A 35 12.08 -2.16 -7.38
C LYS A 35 11.34 -1.62 -8.60
N GLY A 36 10.39 -0.71 -8.38
CA GLY A 36 9.57 -0.08 -9.43
C GLY A 36 8.23 -0.75 -9.68
N ASP A 37 7.95 -1.88 -9.04
CA ASP A 37 6.74 -2.67 -9.29
C ASP A 37 5.46 -1.95 -8.82
N ILE A 38 5.56 -1.09 -7.79
CA ILE A 38 4.41 -0.30 -7.30
C ILE A 38 3.89 0.65 -8.38
N GLY A 39 4.78 1.45 -8.98
CA GLY A 39 4.40 2.36 -10.06
C GLY A 39 3.90 1.62 -11.30
N HIS A 40 4.54 0.49 -11.63
CA HIS A 40 4.11 -0.37 -12.73
C HIS A 40 2.70 -0.93 -12.51
N ARG A 41 2.37 -1.43 -11.32
CA ARG A 41 1.01 -1.93 -11.02
C ARG A 41 -0.05 -0.85 -11.13
N ILE A 42 0.24 0.36 -10.66
CA ILE A 42 -0.72 1.47 -10.70
C ILE A 42 -0.93 1.95 -12.14
N PHE A 43 0.16 2.27 -12.85
CA PHE A 43 0.05 2.93 -14.16
C PHE A 43 -0.10 1.98 -15.34
N ASN A 44 0.23 0.70 -15.19
CA ASN A 44 0.06 -0.32 -16.24
C ASN A 44 -1.04 -1.33 -15.89
N GLY A 45 -1.07 -1.88 -14.68
CA GLY A 45 -2.11 -2.82 -14.25
C GLY A 45 -3.46 -2.14 -13.97
N GLY A 46 -3.40 -0.96 -13.33
CA GLY A 46 -4.54 -0.14 -12.93
C GLY A 46 -4.86 1.02 -13.87
N TYR A 47 -4.32 1.05 -15.09
CA TYR A 47 -4.39 2.19 -16.01
C TYR A 47 -5.81 2.71 -16.34
N LYS A 48 -6.84 1.88 -16.11
CA LYS A 48 -8.25 2.22 -16.30
C LYS A 48 -8.86 3.00 -15.13
N PHE A 49 -8.16 3.08 -14.00
CA PHE A 49 -8.59 3.72 -12.78
C PHE A 49 -7.73 4.93 -12.46
N LYS A 50 -8.25 5.86 -11.68
CA LYS A 50 -7.44 6.95 -11.17
C LYS A 50 -6.47 6.39 -10.13
N PRO A 51 -5.22 6.88 -10.06
CA PRO A 51 -4.29 6.48 -9.01
C PRO A 51 -4.86 6.64 -7.59
N SER A 52 -5.69 7.66 -7.35
CA SER A 52 -6.38 7.89 -6.07
C SER A 52 -7.48 6.88 -5.74
N GLU A 53 -7.89 6.05 -6.69
CA GLU A 53 -8.85 4.95 -6.50
C GLU A 53 -8.11 3.62 -6.22
N VAL A 54 -6.81 3.54 -6.54
CA VAL A 54 -6.06 2.28 -6.49
C VAL A 54 -4.86 2.26 -5.56
N PHE A 55 -4.45 3.41 -5.01
CA PHE A 55 -3.34 3.45 -4.05
C PHE A 55 -3.70 4.26 -2.81
N PHE A 56 -3.48 3.64 -1.65
CA PHE A 56 -3.74 4.22 -0.35
C PHE A 56 -2.54 4.03 0.57
N SER A 57 -2.29 5.02 1.43
CA SER A 57 -1.16 5.01 2.38
C SER A 57 -1.60 5.42 3.77
N TRP A 58 -0.94 4.91 4.80
CA TRP A 58 -1.15 5.29 6.20
C TRP A 58 0.14 5.89 6.74
N LEU A 59 0.05 7.13 7.22
CA LEU A 59 1.18 7.89 7.72
C LEU A 59 1.07 8.17 9.23
N ARG A 60 2.16 7.95 9.97
CA ARG A 60 2.33 8.44 11.34
C ARG A 60 3.28 9.64 11.31
N GLY A 61 2.73 10.84 11.27
CA GLY A 61 3.54 12.02 10.89
C GLY A 61 3.99 11.87 9.44
N ASP A 62 5.29 11.92 9.19
CA ASP A 62 5.87 11.71 7.85
C ASP A 62 6.27 10.24 7.59
N GLU A 63 6.17 9.38 8.60
CA GLU A 63 6.54 7.98 8.47
C GLU A 63 5.42 7.17 7.81
N LEU A 64 5.73 6.52 6.69
CA LEU A 64 4.86 5.51 6.11
C LEU A 64 4.85 4.26 6.99
N VAL A 65 3.67 3.84 7.45
CA VAL A 65 3.48 2.68 8.32
C VAL A 65 2.67 1.55 7.67
N ALA A 66 1.90 1.86 6.62
CA ALA A 66 1.27 0.88 5.75
C ALA A 66 0.95 1.51 4.39
N PHE A 67 0.80 0.70 3.35
CA PHE A 67 0.20 1.09 2.09
C PHE A 67 -0.55 -0.08 1.46
N ALA A 68 -1.50 0.24 0.58
CA ALA A 68 -2.25 -0.75 -0.16
C ALA A 68 -2.39 -0.37 -1.63
N ILE A 69 -2.38 -1.39 -2.49
CA ILE A 69 -2.65 -1.28 -3.92
C ILE A 69 -3.92 -2.08 -4.19
N MET A 70 -4.97 -1.41 -4.66
CA MET A 70 -6.21 -2.07 -5.08
C MET A 70 -6.06 -2.52 -6.53
N CYS A 71 -6.59 -3.70 -6.84
CA CYS A 71 -6.67 -4.22 -8.20
C CYS A 71 -8.13 -4.56 -8.52
N PRO A 72 -9.00 -3.56 -8.79
CA PRO A 72 -10.45 -3.79 -8.92
C PRO A 72 -10.82 -4.80 -10.00
N ASN A 73 -10.09 -4.82 -11.13
CA ASN A 73 -10.32 -5.78 -12.23
C ASN A 73 -10.19 -7.25 -11.82
N TRP A 74 -9.44 -7.54 -10.76
CA TRP A 74 -9.16 -8.89 -10.29
C TRP A 74 -9.77 -9.16 -8.93
N GLU A 75 -10.54 -8.21 -8.38
CA GLU A 75 -11.17 -8.33 -7.06
C GLU A 75 -10.16 -8.68 -5.95
N ILE A 76 -8.92 -8.19 -6.06
CA ILE A 76 -7.85 -8.39 -5.06
C ILE A 76 -7.19 -7.07 -4.68
N PHE A 77 -6.43 -7.10 -3.59
CA PHE A 77 -5.55 -6.02 -3.17
C PHE A 77 -4.25 -6.58 -2.59
N ASP A 78 -3.19 -5.77 -2.66
CA ASP A 78 -1.96 -6.00 -1.92
C ASP A 78 -1.90 -5.02 -0.75
N LEU A 79 -1.84 -5.54 0.48
CA LEU A 79 -1.63 -4.73 1.68
C LEU A 79 -0.22 -4.98 2.24
N GLN A 80 0.52 -3.90 2.45
CA GLN A 80 1.85 -3.92 3.05
C GLN A 80 1.84 -3.09 4.33
N VAL A 81 2.35 -3.65 5.41
CA VAL A 81 2.38 -3.03 6.74
C VAL A 81 3.80 -3.10 7.29
N ALA A 82 4.27 -2.01 7.89
CA ALA A 82 5.56 -1.95 8.54
C ALA A 82 5.71 -3.07 9.59
N PRO A 83 6.90 -3.68 9.75
CA PRO A 83 7.10 -4.80 10.67
C PRO A 83 6.65 -4.53 12.10
N ALA A 84 6.95 -3.32 12.61
CA ALA A 84 6.55 -2.87 13.94
C ALA A 84 5.03 -2.74 14.14
N TRP A 85 4.24 -2.80 13.06
CA TRP A 85 2.79 -2.64 13.05
C TRP A 85 2.05 -3.90 12.61
N LEU A 86 2.76 -4.99 12.32
CA LEU A 86 2.13 -6.27 11.99
C LEU A 86 1.25 -6.75 13.16
N TYR A 87 0.07 -7.29 12.84
CA TYR A 87 -0.94 -7.76 13.81
C TYR A 87 -1.43 -6.72 14.82
N SER A 88 -1.19 -5.44 14.57
CA SER A 88 -1.73 -4.33 15.38
C SER A 88 -3.16 -3.95 14.96
N ASP A 89 -3.80 -3.10 15.76
CA ASP A 89 -5.10 -2.50 15.41
C ASP A 89 -5.05 -1.75 14.07
N LEU A 90 -3.92 -1.09 13.74
CA LEU A 90 -3.73 -0.44 12.45
C LEU A 90 -3.80 -1.46 11.31
N HIS A 91 -3.16 -2.62 11.46
CA HIS A 91 -3.18 -3.66 10.45
C HIS A 91 -4.62 -4.15 10.23
N SER A 92 -5.35 -4.47 11.29
CA SER A 92 -6.76 -4.87 11.18
C SER A 92 -7.64 -3.79 10.54
N GLN A 93 -7.40 -2.52 10.87
CA GLN A 93 -8.13 -1.39 10.25
C GLN A 93 -7.80 -1.23 8.77
N ALA A 94 -6.53 -1.36 8.39
CA ALA A 94 -6.10 -1.27 7.00
C ALA A 94 -6.66 -2.43 6.17
N LEU A 95 -6.66 -3.66 6.71
CA LEU A 95 -7.27 -4.82 6.05
C LEU A 95 -8.76 -4.60 5.78
N ARG A 96 -9.53 -4.20 6.80
CA ARG A 96 -10.97 -3.91 6.67
C ARG A 96 -11.26 -2.75 5.72
N PHE A 97 -10.36 -1.77 5.67
CA PHE A 97 -10.45 -0.70 4.69
C PHE A 97 -10.35 -1.27 3.28
N CYS A 98 -9.32 -2.06 2.97
CA CYS A 98 -9.14 -2.66 1.66
C CYS A 98 -10.33 -3.56 1.26
N GLU A 99 -10.80 -4.41 2.18
CA GLU A 99 -11.98 -5.27 1.95
C GLU A 99 -13.22 -4.45 1.58
N ARG A 100 -13.46 -3.32 2.26
CA ARG A 100 -14.60 -2.45 1.96
C ARG A 100 -14.44 -1.75 0.60
N GLU A 101 -13.26 -1.22 0.29
CA GLU A 101 -13.03 -0.54 -0.99
C GLU A 101 -13.15 -1.51 -2.18
N MET A 102 -12.87 -2.80 -1.99
CA MET A 102 -13.04 -3.82 -3.04
C MET A 102 -14.49 -4.28 -3.25
N LEU A 103 -15.39 -4.03 -2.30
CA LEU A 103 -16.80 -4.43 -2.38
C LEU A 103 -17.73 -3.33 -2.91
N ASN A 104 -17.21 -2.12 -3.14
CA ASN A 104 -17.94 -0.96 -3.66
C ASN A 104 -17.69 -0.75 -5.16
#